data_AF-A0A1B9L6H4-F1
#
_entry.id   AF-A0A1B9L6H4-F1
#
_cell.length_a   1.000
_cell.length_b   1.000
_cell.length_c   1.000
_cell.angle_alpha   90.00
_cell.angle_beta   90.00
_cell.angle_gamma   90.00
#
_symmetry.space_group_name_H-M   'P 1'
#
loop_
_entity.id
_entity.type
_entity.pdbx_description
1 polymer ?
#
loop_
_entity_poly.entity_id
_entity_poly.type
_entity_poly.pdbx_seq_one_letter_code
_entity_poly.pdbx_strand_id
1 'polypeptide(L)'
;MKLFNYKCIMLAATLSLTGCIYGDLDKMSRMDIYGNVVEYCESNHYAFCEVYAQCYLDNFNQLYVNQGLLSAAMSYSMTDSMFERGSNSSASRISLSHYKRLYIKNTMDDLYFDLKYKEKINREDLSLDISYLLYSHNQCSSIIGAKQYDISHYYPKIEESIERKRKKMNKK
;
A
#
# COMPACT_ATOMS: atom_id res chain seq x y z
N MET A 1 -28.42 36.93 -29.40
CA MET A 1 -28.13 35.50 -29.12
C MET A 1 -26.62 35.28 -29.21
N LYS A 2 -26.03 34.40 -28.38
CA LYS A 2 -24.63 33.89 -28.40
C LYS A 2 -23.58 34.48 -27.43
N LEU A 3 -23.94 34.87 -26.20
CA LEU A 3 -22.94 35.12 -25.13
C LEU A 3 -23.00 34.12 -23.96
N PHE A 4 -24.02 33.27 -23.89
CA PHE A 4 -24.19 32.28 -22.81
C PHE A 4 -23.54 30.92 -23.06
N ASN A 5 -23.08 30.62 -24.30
CA ASN A 5 -22.54 29.29 -24.63
C ASN A 5 -21.03 29.12 -24.37
N TYR A 6 -20.26 30.21 -24.19
CA TYR A 6 -18.80 30.10 -23.98
C TYR A 6 -18.41 29.77 -22.53
N LYS A 7 -19.24 30.14 -21.55
CA LYS A 7 -18.97 29.86 -20.13
C LYS A 7 -19.16 28.39 -19.76
N CYS A 8 -20.10 27.69 -20.38
CA CYS A 8 -20.33 26.27 -20.10
C CYS A 8 -19.21 25.36 -20.65
N ILE A 9 -18.61 25.71 -21.79
CA ILE A 9 -17.56 24.90 -22.43
C ILE A 9 -16.26 24.93 -21.60
N MET A 10 -15.89 26.09 -21.04
CA MET A 10 -14.71 26.21 -20.19
C MET A 10 -14.89 25.48 -18.85
N LEU A 11 -16.10 25.44 -18.30
CA LEU A 11 -16.42 24.69 -17.09
C LEU A 11 -16.35 23.17 -17.33
N ALA A 12 -16.86 22.70 -18.48
CA ALA A 12 -16.80 21.28 -18.85
C ALA A 12 -15.37 20.80 -19.11
N ALA A 13 -14.52 21.62 -19.75
CA ALA A 13 -13.11 21.30 -19.98
C ALA A 13 -12.30 21.24 -18.68
N THR A 14 -12.55 22.14 -17.73
CA THR A 14 -11.88 22.14 -16.42
C THR A 14 -12.36 21.01 -15.50
N LEU A 15 -13.65 20.65 -15.54
CA LEU A 15 -14.17 19.45 -14.85
C LEU A 15 -13.67 18.13 -15.47
N SER A 16 -13.48 18.09 -16.78
CA SER A 16 -12.95 16.89 -17.46
C SER A 16 -11.46 16.67 -17.17
N LEU A 17 -10.66 17.76 -17.09
CA LEU A 17 -9.24 17.68 -16.74
C LEU A 17 -8.99 17.31 -15.27
N THR A 18 -9.84 17.76 -14.35
CA THR A 18 -9.73 17.39 -12.93
C THR A 18 -10.14 15.93 -12.66
N GLY A 19 -11.09 15.39 -13.43
CA GLY A 19 -11.49 13.98 -13.35
C GLY A 19 -10.39 12.98 -13.79
N CYS A 20 -9.55 13.34 -14.76
CA CYS A 20 -8.46 12.48 -15.25
C CYS A 20 -7.32 12.35 -14.23
N ILE A 21 -6.97 13.43 -13.52
CA ILE A 21 -5.84 13.44 -12.58
C ILE A 21 -6.08 12.46 -11.40
N TYR A 22 -7.32 12.38 -10.90
CA TYR A 22 -7.64 11.45 -9.81
C TYR A 22 -7.68 9.98 -10.25
N GLY A 23 -8.09 9.70 -11.50
CA GLY A 23 -8.06 8.34 -12.06
C GLY A 23 -6.62 7.82 -12.27
N ASP A 24 -5.71 8.71 -12.66
CA ASP A 24 -4.31 8.37 -12.89
C ASP A 24 -3.53 8.13 -11.59
N LEU A 25 -3.83 8.87 -10.52
CA LEU A 25 -3.18 8.68 -9.21
C LEU A 25 -3.52 7.33 -8.56
N ASP A 26 -4.79 6.90 -8.63
CA ASP A 26 -5.23 5.59 -8.13
C ASP A 26 -4.57 4.46 -8.94
N LYS A 27 -4.52 4.60 -10.27
CA LYS A 27 -3.83 3.65 -11.15
C LYS A 27 -2.33 3.55 -10.87
N MET A 28 -1.65 4.68 -10.68
CA MET A 28 -0.22 4.69 -10.37
C MET A 28 0.06 4.03 -9.02
N SER A 29 -0.70 4.37 -7.98
CA SER A 29 -0.59 3.75 -6.66
C SER A 29 -0.79 2.23 -6.69
N ARG A 30 -1.73 1.75 -7.52
CA ARG A 30 -1.94 0.30 -7.73
C ARG A 30 -0.76 -0.38 -8.39
N MET A 31 -0.16 0.25 -9.41
CA MET A 31 1.02 -0.29 -10.08
C MET A 31 2.23 -0.32 -9.13
N ASP A 32 2.38 0.69 -8.28
CA ASP A 32 3.45 0.75 -7.28
C ASP A 32 3.29 -0.37 -6.25
N ILE A 33 2.09 -0.56 -5.68
CA ILE A 33 1.82 -1.66 -4.74
C ILE A 33 2.10 -3.01 -5.41
N TYR A 34 1.61 -3.22 -6.63
CA TYR A 34 1.86 -4.46 -7.36
C TYR A 34 3.37 -4.71 -7.55
N GLY A 35 4.10 -3.72 -8.04
CA GLY A 35 5.55 -3.81 -8.26
C GLY A 35 6.31 -4.10 -6.97
N ASN A 36 5.98 -3.41 -5.89
CA ASN A 36 6.55 -3.61 -4.56
C ASN A 36 6.34 -5.03 -4.04
N VAL A 37 5.12 -5.57 -4.21
CA VAL A 37 4.77 -6.93 -3.76
C VAL A 37 5.49 -8.00 -4.59
N VAL A 38 5.65 -7.78 -5.90
CA VAL A 38 6.49 -8.64 -6.76
C VAL A 38 7.95 -8.58 -6.31
N GLU A 39 8.51 -7.39 -6.10
CA GLU A 39 9.91 -7.22 -5.69
C GLU A 39 10.19 -7.90 -4.33
N TYR A 40 9.26 -7.77 -3.36
CA TYR A 40 9.29 -8.49 -2.08
C TYR A 40 9.34 -10.02 -2.28
N CYS A 41 8.44 -10.53 -3.12
CA CYS A 41 8.31 -11.97 -3.35
C CYS A 41 9.57 -12.56 -4.02
N GLU A 42 10.03 -11.94 -5.11
CA GLU A 42 11.20 -12.38 -5.86
C GLU A 42 12.48 -12.26 -5.04
N SER A 43 12.61 -11.19 -4.25
CA SER A 43 13.77 -11.00 -3.37
C SER A 43 13.85 -12.06 -2.28
N ASN A 44 12.73 -12.63 -1.86
CA ASN A 44 12.67 -13.77 -0.93
C ASN A 44 12.78 -15.14 -1.62
N HIS A 45 12.93 -15.17 -2.95
CA HIS A 45 13.03 -16.41 -3.75
C HIS A 45 11.79 -17.31 -3.63
N TYR A 46 10.62 -16.73 -3.39
CA TYR A 46 9.38 -17.48 -3.43
C TYR A 46 8.96 -17.79 -4.88
N ALA A 47 8.14 -18.83 -5.05
CA ALA A 47 7.48 -19.13 -6.31
C ALA A 47 6.14 -18.35 -6.43
N PHE A 48 5.56 -18.32 -7.64
CA PHE A 48 4.21 -17.77 -7.90
C PHE A 48 4.04 -16.27 -7.58
N CYS A 49 5.09 -15.46 -7.74
CA CYS A 49 5.07 -14.05 -7.36
C CYS A 49 4.00 -13.19 -8.07
N GLU A 50 3.73 -13.44 -9.35
CA GLU A 50 2.66 -12.73 -10.07
C GLU A 50 1.27 -13.08 -9.53
N VAL A 51 1.03 -14.36 -9.22
CA VAL A 51 -0.24 -14.84 -8.65
C VAL A 51 -0.45 -14.25 -7.26
N TYR A 52 0.60 -14.23 -6.45
CA TYR A 52 0.60 -13.61 -5.14
C TYR A 52 0.35 -12.10 -5.20
N ALA A 53 1.04 -11.39 -6.09
CA ALA A 53 0.88 -9.95 -6.25
C ALA A 53 -0.54 -9.58 -6.73
N GLN A 54 -1.11 -10.38 -7.64
CA GLN A 54 -2.48 -10.21 -8.08
C GLN A 54 -3.47 -10.45 -6.93
N CYS A 55 -3.32 -11.56 -6.19
CA CYS A 55 -4.14 -11.84 -5.01
C CYS A 55 -4.05 -10.71 -3.98
N TYR A 56 -2.84 -10.22 -3.71
CA TYR A 56 -2.60 -9.12 -2.78
C TYR A 56 -3.37 -7.88 -3.22
N LEU A 57 -3.22 -7.49 -4.48
CA LEU A 57 -3.86 -6.31 -5.04
C LEU A 57 -5.39 -6.43 -5.04
N ASP A 58 -5.95 -7.62 -5.30
CA ASP A 58 -7.39 -7.87 -5.28
C ASP A 58 -7.97 -7.77 -3.87
N ASN A 59 -7.26 -8.27 -2.86
CA ASN A 59 -7.64 -8.08 -1.46
C ASN A 59 -7.51 -6.62 -1.02
N PHE A 60 -6.45 -5.95 -1.44
CA PHE A 60 -6.23 -4.53 -1.15
C PHE A 60 -7.30 -3.63 -1.77
N ASN A 61 -7.71 -3.91 -3.01
CA ASN A 61 -8.73 -3.11 -3.72
C ASN A 61 -10.14 -3.21 -3.13
N GLN A 62 -10.41 -4.26 -2.34
CA GLN A 62 -11.66 -4.39 -1.58
C GLN A 62 -11.76 -3.39 -0.43
N LEU A 63 -10.64 -2.82 0.01
CA LEU A 63 -10.59 -1.89 1.14
C LEU A 63 -11.02 -0.47 0.73
N TYR A 64 -11.72 0.22 1.63
CA TYR A 64 -12.06 1.63 1.50
C TYR A 64 -10.96 2.50 2.12
N VAL A 65 -9.84 2.63 1.40
CA VAL A 65 -8.61 3.27 1.90
C VAL A 65 -8.05 4.29 0.90
N ASN A 66 -7.13 5.13 1.37
CA ASN A 66 -6.33 5.99 0.50
C ASN A 66 -5.14 5.18 -0.07
N GLN A 67 -5.28 4.70 -1.31
CA GLN A 67 -4.29 3.83 -1.94
C GLN A 67 -2.92 4.50 -2.09
N GLY A 68 -2.88 5.81 -2.37
CA GLY A 68 -1.62 6.55 -2.50
C GLY A 68 -0.86 6.63 -1.18
N LEU A 69 -1.56 6.88 -0.07
CA LEU A 69 -0.94 6.91 1.26
C LEU A 69 -0.35 5.54 1.64
N LEU A 70 -1.11 4.46 1.41
CA LEU A 70 -0.68 3.10 1.74
C LEU A 70 0.43 2.60 0.80
N SER A 71 0.40 2.98 -0.48
CA SER A 71 1.51 2.74 -1.41
C SER A 71 2.81 3.42 -0.94
N ALA A 72 2.70 4.67 -0.46
CA ALA A 72 3.84 5.39 0.10
C ALA A 72 4.35 4.73 1.39
N ALA A 73 3.46 4.28 2.28
CA ALA A 73 3.83 3.57 3.50
C ALA A 73 4.56 2.24 3.19
N MET A 74 4.06 1.47 2.22
CA MET A 74 4.75 0.25 1.76
C MET A 74 6.12 0.58 1.16
N SER A 75 6.18 1.56 0.25
CA SER A 75 7.44 1.99 -0.37
C SER A 75 8.45 2.47 0.67
N TYR A 76 8.00 3.17 1.71
CA TYR A 76 8.82 3.58 2.83
C TYR A 76 9.38 2.38 3.58
N SER A 77 8.56 1.36 3.91
CA SER A 77 9.05 0.13 4.56
C SER A 77 10.07 -0.66 3.70
N MET A 78 10.08 -0.45 2.39
CA MET A 78 11.03 -1.07 1.47
C MET A 78 12.33 -0.28 1.29
N THR A 79 12.35 0.99 1.70
CA THR A 79 13.46 1.92 1.43
C THR A 79 14.08 2.54 2.68
N ASP A 80 13.35 2.61 3.79
CA ASP A 80 13.84 3.20 5.02
C ASP A 80 14.49 2.16 5.93
N SER A 81 15.82 2.21 5.99
CA SER A 81 16.41 2.42 7.30
C SER A 81 17.49 3.49 7.21
N MET A 82 17.14 4.74 7.52
CA MET A 82 18.13 5.69 8.02
C MET A 82 17.66 6.60 9.17
N PHE A 83 16.39 6.60 9.60
CA PHE A 83 15.97 7.61 10.58
C PHE A 83 15.82 7.18 12.05
N GLU A 84 15.52 5.92 12.42
CA GLU A 84 15.21 5.62 13.84
C GLU A 84 15.94 4.43 14.51
N ARG A 85 16.62 3.54 13.80
CA ARG A 85 17.48 2.52 14.46
C ARG A 85 18.90 3.06 14.59
N GLY A 86 19.14 3.80 15.67
CA GLY A 86 20.41 4.44 15.98
C GLY A 86 21.62 3.53 15.75
N SER A 87 22.57 3.99 14.93
CA SER A 87 23.93 3.50 15.00
C SER A 87 24.89 4.50 14.37
N ASN A 88 25.68 5.11 15.25
CA ASN A 88 27.05 5.50 14.95
C ASN A 88 27.80 4.26 14.43
N SER A 89 27.78 4.00 13.13
CA SER A 89 28.77 3.11 12.55
C SER A 89 29.09 3.53 11.12
N SER A 90 30.37 3.76 10.94
CA SER A 90 31.12 3.84 9.70
C SER A 90 30.79 2.64 8.79
N ALA A 91 29.69 2.73 8.06
CA ALA A 91 29.28 1.71 7.11
C ALA A 91 29.96 1.93 5.76
N SER A 92 30.92 1.03 5.53
CA SER A 92 31.64 0.73 4.29
C SER A 92 30.77 0.74 3.04
N ARG A 93 31.42 0.97 1.88
CA ARG A 93 30.88 1.01 0.51
C ARG A 93 30.23 -0.31 0.07
N ILE A 94 29.15 -0.73 0.71
CA ILE A 94 28.25 -1.77 0.22
C ILE A 94 27.34 -1.10 -0.81
N SER A 95 27.28 -1.66 -2.02
CA SER A 95 26.46 -1.12 -3.11
C SER A 95 25.02 -0.86 -2.66
N LEU A 96 24.49 0.33 -2.97
CA LEU A 96 23.11 0.75 -2.73
C LEU A 96 22.09 -0.32 -3.18
N SER A 97 22.42 -1.07 -4.24
CA SER A 97 21.60 -2.17 -4.76
C SER A 97 21.51 -3.40 -3.84
N HIS A 98 22.58 -3.72 -3.11
CA HIS A 98 22.59 -4.83 -2.14
C HIS A 98 21.82 -4.44 -0.88
N TYR A 99 21.93 -3.17 -0.47
CA TYR A 99 21.19 -2.61 0.66
C TYR A 99 19.68 -2.62 0.39
N LYS A 100 19.23 -2.04 -0.73
CA LYS A 100 17.82 -2.03 -1.15
C LYS A 100 17.18 -3.44 -1.09
N ARG A 101 17.91 -4.45 -1.55
CA ARG A 101 17.41 -5.85 -1.61
C ARG A 101 17.20 -6.49 -0.24
N LEU A 102 17.94 -6.08 0.80
CA LEU A 102 17.75 -6.58 2.18
C LEU A 102 16.45 -6.03 2.81
N TYR A 103 16.12 -4.76 2.57
CA TYR A 103 14.87 -4.14 3.04
C TYR A 103 13.64 -4.66 2.32
N ILE A 104 13.77 -4.90 1.02
CA ILE A 104 12.72 -5.54 0.23
C ILE A 104 12.42 -6.96 0.75
N LYS A 105 13.42 -7.71 1.24
CA LYS A 105 13.16 -9.03 1.82
C LYS A 105 12.34 -8.94 3.12
N ASN A 106 12.62 -7.93 3.94
CA ASN A 106 12.05 -7.77 5.28
C ASN A 106 10.78 -6.92 5.31
N THR A 107 10.26 -6.47 4.18
CA THR A 107 9.15 -5.50 4.11
C THR A 107 7.96 -5.84 5.01
N MET A 108 7.47 -7.08 4.97
CA MET A 108 6.33 -7.49 5.81
C MET A 108 6.69 -7.55 7.30
N ASP A 109 7.93 -7.88 7.64
CA ASP A 109 8.44 -7.85 9.02
C ASP A 109 8.60 -6.44 9.55
N ASP A 110 9.10 -5.53 8.72
CA ASP A 110 9.25 -4.12 9.07
C ASP A 110 7.89 -3.43 9.22
N LEU A 111 6.91 -3.76 8.35
CA LEU A 111 5.52 -3.34 8.52
C LEU A 111 4.95 -3.83 9.85
N TYR A 112 5.12 -5.11 10.18
CA TYR A 112 4.60 -5.64 11.44
C TYR A 112 5.31 -5.06 12.67
N PHE A 113 6.61 -4.82 12.59
CA PHE A 113 7.35 -4.11 13.62
C PHE A 113 6.81 -2.69 13.82
N ASP A 114 6.60 -1.93 12.74
CA ASP A 114 6.05 -0.58 12.83
C ASP A 114 4.61 -0.60 13.39
N LEU A 115 3.78 -1.57 13.00
CA LEU A 115 2.45 -1.77 13.60
C LEU A 115 2.53 -1.84 15.13
N LYS A 116 3.39 -2.72 15.66
CA LYS A 116 3.56 -2.90 17.12
C LYS A 116 4.15 -1.67 17.80
N TYR A 117 5.02 -0.95 17.12
CA TYR A 117 5.53 0.32 17.61
C TYR A 117 4.42 1.39 17.67
N LYS A 118 3.63 1.55 16.62
CA LYS A 118 2.50 2.50 16.55
C LYS A 118 1.41 2.18 17.58
N GLU A 119 1.12 0.90 17.83
CA GLU A 119 0.25 0.45 18.92
C GLU A 119 0.76 0.95 20.28
N LYS A 120 2.06 0.78 20.55
CA LYS A 120 2.68 1.19 21.82
C LYS A 120 2.60 2.70 22.07
N ILE A 121 2.69 3.51 21.01
CA ILE A 121 2.61 4.98 21.10
C ILE A 121 1.19 5.53 20.87
N ASN A 122 0.16 4.66 20.87
CA ASN A 122 -1.25 5.01 20.70
C ASN A 122 -1.56 5.77 19.38
N ARG A 123 -0.87 5.42 18.29
CA ARG A 123 -1.14 5.91 16.93
C ARG A 123 -2.04 4.96 16.17
N GLU A 124 -3.26 4.79 16.67
CA GLU A 124 -4.26 3.86 16.10
C GLU A 124 -4.56 4.12 14.61
N ASP A 125 -4.47 5.37 14.17
CA ASP A 125 -4.65 5.78 12.77
C ASP A 125 -3.61 5.09 11.87
N LEU A 126 -2.34 5.18 12.24
CA LEU A 126 -1.23 4.58 11.49
C LEU A 126 -1.20 3.06 11.66
N SER A 127 -1.53 2.56 12.84
CA SER A 127 -1.62 1.12 13.07
C SER A 127 -2.68 0.48 12.17
N LEU A 128 -3.84 1.13 12.02
CA LEU A 128 -4.89 0.66 11.13
C LEU A 128 -4.43 0.66 9.67
N ASP A 129 -3.75 1.71 9.23
CA ASP A 129 -3.19 1.80 7.87
C ASP A 129 -2.24 0.65 7.55
N ILE A 130 -1.32 0.32 8.47
CA ILE A 130 -0.40 -0.81 8.32
C ILE A 130 -1.16 -2.15 8.34
N SER A 131 -2.20 -2.27 9.18
CA SER A 131 -3.01 -3.48 9.25
C SER A 131 -3.70 -3.82 7.92
N TYR A 132 -4.06 -2.81 7.11
CA TYR A 132 -4.62 -3.02 5.76
C TYR A 132 -3.62 -3.66 4.79
N LEU A 133 -2.35 -3.27 4.87
CA LEU A 133 -1.28 -3.85 4.07
C LEU A 133 -1.02 -5.30 4.49
N LEU A 134 -0.94 -5.55 5.79
CA LEU A 134 -0.74 -6.90 6.34
C LEU A 134 -1.95 -7.81 6.14
N TYR A 135 -3.17 -7.26 6.10
CA TYR A 135 -4.38 -8.02 5.77
C TYR A 135 -4.28 -8.65 4.38
N SER A 136 -3.94 -7.83 3.39
CA SER A 136 -3.81 -8.29 2.00
C SER A 136 -2.70 -9.34 1.86
N HIS A 137 -1.59 -9.18 2.60
CA HIS A 137 -0.54 -10.21 2.70
C HIS A 137 -1.08 -11.51 3.31
N ASN A 138 -1.73 -11.45 4.48
CA ASN A 138 -2.21 -12.63 5.18
C ASN A 138 -3.18 -13.45 4.34
N GLN A 139 -4.10 -12.82 3.61
CA GLN A 139 -5.06 -13.49 2.71
C GLN A 139 -4.36 -14.29 1.59
N CYS A 140 -3.16 -13.88 1.18
CA CYS A 140 -2.46 -14.42 0.01
C CYS A 140 -1.17 -15.17 0.35
N SER A 141 -0.71 -15.09 1.60
CA SER A 141 0.56 -15.66 2.11
C SER A 141 0.72 -17.15 1.81
N SER A 142 -0.38 -17.92 1.81
CA SER A 142 -0.39 -19.35 1.51
C SER A 142 0.03 -19.69 0.07
N ILE A 143 -0.13 -18.77 -0.89
CA ILE A 143 0.29 -18.95 -2.30
C ILE A 143 1.80 -19.14 -2.39
N ILE A 144 2.54 -18.40 -1.55
CA ILE A 144 4.01 -18.37 -1.56
C ILE A 144 4.63 -19.11 -0.37
N GLY A 145 3.81 -19.65 0.53
CA GLY A 145 4.26 -20.27 1.77
C GLY A 145 4.89 -19.29 2.76
N ALA A 146 4.51 -18.01 2.71
CA ALA A 146 4.99 -17.00 3.65
C ALA A 146 4.25 -17.09 4.99
N LYS A 147 4.88 -16.58 6.05
CA LYS A 147 4.25 -16.48 7.38
C LYS A 147 3.13 -15.45 7.39
N GLN A 148 2.22 -15.58 8.34
CA GLN A 148 1.15 -14.61 8.60
C GLN A 148 1.46 -13.79 9.86
N TYR A 149 0.83 -12.62 9.95
CA TYR A 149 1.00 -11.68 11.05
C TYR A 149 -0.29 -11.51 11.85
N ASP A 150 -0.21 -11.45 13.18
CA ASP A 150 -1.40 -11.25 14.01
C ASP A 150 -1.89 -9.80 13.96
N ILE A 151 -2.98 -9.62 13.22
CA ILE A 151 -3.71 -8.35 13.08
C ILE A 151 -5.17 -8.50 13.54
N SER A 152 -5.48 -9.52 14.34
CA SER A 152 -6.84 -9.89 14.75
C SER A 152 -7.61 -8.73 15.38
N HIS A 153 -6.91 -7.87 16.14
CA HIS A 153 -7.45 -6.66 16.75
C HIS A 153 -8.09 -5.68 15.73
N TYR A 154 -7.61 -5.67 14.48
CA TYR A 154 -8.08 -4.74 13.44
C TYR A 154 -9.18 -5.32 12.56
N TYR A 155 -9.49 -6.62 12.64
CA TYR A 155 -10.50 -7.24 11.77
C TYR A 155 -11.86 -6.54 11.77
N PRO A 156 -12.43 -6.09 12.91
CA PRO A 156 -13.69 -5.35 12.86
C PRO A 156 -13.62 -4.07 12.01
N LYS A 157 -12.52 -3.31 12.11
CA LYS A 157 -12.31 -2.08 11.31
C LYS A 157 -12.05 -2.40 9.84
N ILE A 158 -11.37 -3.52 9.55
CA ILE A 158 -11.14 -4.01 8.18
C ILE A 158 -12.45 -4.44 7.51
N GLU A 159 -13.27 -5.22 8.19
CA GLU A 159 -14.59 -5.63 7.68
C GLU A 159 -15.48 -4.41 7.41
N GLU A 160 -15.48 -3.43 8.31
CA GLU A 160 -16.20 -2.18 8.10
C GLU A 160 -15.69 -1.43 6.85
N SER A 161 -14.38 -1.39 6.64
CA SER A 161 -13.77 -0.79 5.45
C SER A 161 -14.22 -1.47 4.16
N ILE A 162 -14.24 -2.81 4.13
CA ILE A 162 -14.72 -3.60 2.97
C ILE A 162 -16.21 -3.32 2.72
N GLU A 163 -17.03 -3.32 3.77
CA GLU A 163 -18.47 -3.09 3.64
C GLU A 163 -18.78 -1.67 3.14
N ARG A 164 -18.04 -0.67 3.61
CA ARG A 164 -18.12 0.71 3.10
C ARG A 164 -17.80 0.78 1.60
N LYS A 165 -16.76 0.06 1.14
CA LYS A 165 -16.40 -0.01 -0.29
C LYS A 165 -17.54 -0.64 -1.10
N ARG A 166 -18.07 -1.79 -0.67
CA ARG A 166 -19.19 -2.48 -1.32
C ARG A 166 -20.41 -1.59 -1.46
N LYS A 167 -20.83 -0.92 -0.37
CA LYS A 167 -21.94 0.04 -0.38
C LYS A 167 -21.73 1.20 -1.35
N LYS A 168 -20.50 1.67 -1.53
CA LYS A 168 -20.18 2.75 -2.48
C LYS A 168 -20.25 2.28 -3.94
N MET A 169 -19.86 1.03 -4.20
CA MET A 169 -19.93 0.45 -5.55
C MET A 169 -21.37 0.16 -5.97
N ASN A 170 -22.22 -0.35 -5.07
CA ASN A 170 -23.62 -0.68 -5.37
C ASN A 170 -24.54 0.55 -5.52
N LYS A 171 -24.05 1.76 -5.25
CA LYS A 171 -24.79 3.02 -5.42
C LYS A 171 -24.55 3.69 -6.78
N LYS A 172 -23.69 3.11 -7.63
CA LYS A 172 -23.43 3.54 -9.01
C LYS A 172 -24.24 2.68 -9.98
#